data_AF-A4XGK4-F1
#
_entry.id   AF-A4XGK4-F1
#
_cell.length_a   1.000
_cell.length_b   1.000
_cell.length_c   1.000
_cell.angle_alpha   90.00
_cell.angle_beta   90.00
_cell.angle_gamma   90.00
#
_symmetry.space_group_name_H-M   'P 1'
#
loop_
_entity.id
_entity.type
_entity.pdbx_description
1 polymer ?
#
loop_
_entity_poly.entity_id
_entity_poly.type
_entity_poly.pdbx_seq_one_letter_code
_entity_poly.pdbx_strand_id
1 'polypeptide(L)'
;MEICTFCETADKRLGEFIKSKEDLETSFNRKPRQSVKCGFGLQGICCRLCANGPCRITPTQKRGVCGADADTIVARNFLRAVAAGAGCYLHVVENVAHNLKKMAQDQIDVPFKGQKTLHALADKLGIHGQYDREIALQLAEKVLSDLYKPRWQKMELVKYMAPAMRYKKWSELGILPGGAKSEVFDAVVKTSTNLSSDPVDMLMHVLKLGIATGLYGLALTNKLNDIIMGEPVLRSAPVGFRVIDPDYINIMPTGHQQSLFWALLKRLNDEDVKKMAQDVGAKGFRIIGCTCVGQDFQLRGEHAKDVYAGHVGNNFTSEAVLATGAIDLVVSEFNCTIPGLETVADRYMVRQICIDDVAKKANADLVQYSPEEAMKIADRILKEAVDSYKLRRGKVNIDIPYDHGYESALTGISEGSLKEFLGGSYKPLIDLIASGRIKGIAAIVGCSNLTSIGHDIFTVELTKELIKRDILVLSAGCTSGGLENCGLMSKGAEELAGDKLKEVCRELNIPPVLNFGPCLAIGRLEIVAAELAEILNVDIPQLPLVLSAPQWLEEQALADGAFGLALGLPLHLSIPPFITGSKLVTEILTEKLSDITGGRLIINNDVKSSADELESIILQRRKDMGI
;
A
#
# COMPACT_ATOMS: atom_id res chain seq x y z
N MET A 1 -8.60 -9.43 -36.50
CA MET A 1 -8.48 -9.33 -35.03
C MET A 1 -8.48 -7.85 -34.73
N GLU A 2 -9.58 -7.29 -34.25
CA GLU A 2 -9.63 -5.87 -33.87
C GLU A 2 -8.52 -5.60 -32.85
N ILE A 3 -7.71 -4.59 -33.12
CA ILE A 3 -6.68 -4.15 -32.17
C ILE A 3 -7.45 -3.54 -31.01
N CYS A 4 -7.51 -4.24 -29.88
CA CYS A 4 -8.05 -3.70 -28.64
C CYS A 4 -7.36 -2.36 -28.35
N THR A 5 -8.11 -1.26 -28.39
CA THR A 5 -7.58 0.11 -28.23
C THR A 5 -7.63 0.61 -26.80
N PHE A 6 -8.31 -0.13 -25.91
CA PHE A 6 -8.58 0.29 -24.54
C PHE A 6 -8.45 -0.90 -23.57
N CYS A 7 -7.77 -0.69 -22.44
CA CYS A 7 -7.73 -1.66 -21.36
C CYS A 7 -9.06 -1.65 -20.59
N GLU A 8 -9.75 -2.78 -20.48
CA GLU A 8 -11.00 -2.83 -19.70
C GLU A 8 -10.77 -2.65 -18.19
N THR A 9 -11.84 -2.29 -17.48
CA THR A 9 -11.83 -2.05 -16.03
C THR A 9 -13.07 -2.59 -15.35
N ALA A 10 -12.94 -2.99 -14.08
CA ALA A 10 -14.07 -3.38 -13.23
C ALA A 10 -15.00 -2.19 -12.95
N ASP A 11 -14.43 -0.99 -12.83
CA ASP A 11 -15.15 0.25 -12.63
C ASP A 11 -15.69 0.77 -13.97
N LYS A 12 -16.88 0.29 -14.34
CA LYS A 12 -17.50 0.61 -15.63
C LYS A 12 -17.67 2.11 -15.84
N ARG A 13 -18.00 2.85 -14.77
CA ARG A 13 -18.27 4.29 -14.88
C ARG A 13 -17.00 5.08 -15.12
N LEU A 14 -15.90 4.72 -14.45
CA LEU A 14 -14.56 5.23 -14.77
C LEU A 14 -14.20 4.92 -16.24
N GLY A 15 -14.43 3.69 -16.70
CA GLY A 15 -14.15 3.27 -18.07
C GLY A 15 -14.91 4.09 -19.11
N GLU A 16 -16.21 4.32 -18.89
CA GLU A 16 -17.05 5.18 -19.74
C GLU A 16 -16.54 6.62 -19.79
N PHE A 17 -16.18 7.19 -18.64
CA PHE A 17 -15.66 8.55 -18.56
C PHE A 17 -14.32 8.70 -19.30
N ILE A 18 -13.41 7.73 -19.18
CA ILE A 18 -12.15 7.79 -19.93
C ILE A 18 -12.42 7.64 -21.44
N LYS A 19 -13.32 6.73 -21.83
CA LYS A 19 -13.71 6.55 -23.24
C LYS A 19 -14.34 7.82 -23.83
N SER A 20 -15.02 8.65 -23.03
CA SER A 20 -15.57 9.93 -23.49
C SER A 20 -14.52 11.05 -23.65
N LYS A 21 -13.26 10.83 -23.24
CA LYS A 21 -12.13 11.73 -23.46
C LYS A 21 -11.27 11.23 -24.63
N GLU A 22 -11.82 11.19 -25.84
CA GLU A 22 -11.20 10.56 -27.02
C GLU A 22 -9.77 11.06 -27.33
N ASP A 23 -9.52 12.35 -27.08
CA ASP A 23 -8.21 12.98 -27.33
C ASP A 23 -7.21 12.81 -26.18
N LEU A 24 -7.58 12.14 -25.08
CA LEU A 24 -6.73 11.97 -23.90
C LEU A 24 -6.11 10.58 -23.89
N GLU A 25 -4.78 10.52 -23.95
CA GLU A 25 -4.05 9.27 -23.75
C GLU A 25 -3.84 9.01 -22.24
N THR A 26 -4.49 7.99 -21.71
CA THR A 26 -4.28 7.50 -20.34
C THR A 26 -3.56 6.16 -20.33
N SER A 27 -3.24 5.64 -19.15
CA SER A 27 -2.69 4.30 -18.97
C SER A 27 -3.54 3.20 -19.65
N PHE A 28 -4.86 3.40 -19.71
CA PHE A 28 -5.80 2.48 -20.36
C PHE A 28 -5.61 2.44 -21.88
N ASN A 29 -5.23 3.55 -22.50
CA ASN A 29 -4.90 3.64 -23.93
C ASN A 29 -3.46 3.18 -24.22
N ARG A 30 -2.53 3.40 -23.27
CA ARG A 30 -1.12 3.01 -23.41
C ARG A 30 -0.90 1.50 -23.28
N LYS A 31 -1.63 0.81 -22.40
CA LYS A 31 -1.41 -0.62 -22.15
C LYS A 31 -1.55 -1.50 -23.41
N PRO A 32 -2.59 -1.38 -24.25
CA PRO A 32 -2.72 -2.23 -25.43
C PRO A 32 -1.59 -2.07 -26.44
N ARG A 33 -1.01 -0.85 -26.55
CA ARG A 33 0.18 -0.56 -27.37
C ARG A 33 1.44 -1.27 -26.88
N GLN A 34 1.44 -1.71 -25.62
CA GLN A 34 2.51 -2.46 -24.96
C GLN A 34 2.13 -3.94 -24.78
N SER A 35 1.22 -4.50 -25.60
CA SER A 35 0.74 -5.89 -25.48
C SER A 35 1.83 -6.93 -25.76
N VAL A 36 2.75 -6.66 -26.69
CA VAL A 36 3.89 -7.54 -26.97
C VAL A 36 4.99 -7.29 -25.92
N LYS A 37 5.21 -8.28 -25.04
CA LYS A 37 6.22 -8.22 -23.98
C LYS A 37 7.48 -9.00 -24.34
N CYS A 38 8.64 -8.56 -23.85
CA CYS A 38 9.89 -9.29 -23.99
C CYS A 38 9.86 -10.58 -23.12
N GLY A 39 9.89 -11.75 -23.75
CA GLY A 39 9.84 -13.05 -23.05
C GLY A 39 10.99 -13.26 -22.05
N PHE A 40 12.23 -12.88 -22.42
CA PHE A 40 13.39 -12.97 -21.51
C PHE A 40 13.23 -12.11 -20.26
N GLY A 41 12.58 -10.95 -20.41
CA GLY A 41 12.27 -10.06 -19.29
C GLY A 41 11.20 -10.65 -18.38
N LEU A 42 10.11 -11.16 -18.97
CA LEU A 42 9.04 -11.83 -18.22
C LEU A 42 9.52 -13.04 -17.42
N GLN A 43 10.48 -13.79 -17.97
CA GLN A 43 11.08 -14.96 -17.31
C GLN A 43 12.20 -14.60 -16.32
N GLY A 44 12.67 -13.34 -16.29
CA GLY A 44 13.75 -12.89 -15.41
C GLY A 44 15.16 -13.33 -15.82
N ILE A 45 15.35 -13.86 -17.03
CA ILE A 45 16.61 -14.47 -17.52
C ILE A 45 17.46 -13.54 -18.40
N CYS A 46 17.15 -12.24 -18.38
CA CYS A 46 17.94 -11.18 -19.00
C CYS A 46 18.80 -10.49 -17.92
N CYS A 47 20.12 -10.47 -18.10
CA CYS A 47 21.06 -9.81 -17.19
C CYS A 47 21.68 -8.58 -17.87
N ARG A 48 21.61 -7.42 -17.22
CA ARG A 48 22.11 -6.12 -17.71
C ARG A 48 23.08 -5.42 -16.75
N LEU A 49 23.76 -6.21 -15.90
CA LEU A 49 24.55 -5.68 -14.80
C LEU A 49 25.96 -5.20 -15.20
N CYS A 50 26.39 -5.46 -16.44
CA CYS A 50 27.70 -5.02 -16.95
C CYS A 50 27.69 -4.83 -18.47
N ALA A 51 28.76 -4.21 -18.98
CA ALA A 51 28.94 -3.88 -20.41
C ALA A 51 29.19 -5.08 -21.33
N ASN A 52 29.50 -6.28 -20.80
CA ASN A 52 29.56 -7.51 -21.61
C ASN A 52 28.16 -8.03 -21.99
N GLY A 53 27.12 -7.55 -21.31
CA GLY A 53 25.72 -7.86 -21.64
C GLY A 53 25.11 -6.90 -22.66
N PRO A 54 23.78 -6.93 -22.85
CA PRO A 54 22.80 -7.77 -22.15
C PRO A 54 22.98 -9.27 -22.44
N CYS A 55 23.15 -10.08 -21.40
CA CYS A 55 23.16 -11.54 -21.53
C CYS A 55 21.72 -12.08 -21.44
N ARG A 56 21.39 -13.09 -22.25
CA ARG A 56 20.09 -13.78 -22.23
C ARG A 56 20.35 -15.27 -22.15
N ILE A 57 19.68 -15.97 -21.24
CA ILE A 57 19.80 -17.43 -21.14
C ILE A 57 18.83 -18.10 -22.12
N THR A 58 19.32 -19.09 -22.86
CA THR A 58 18.52 -19.90 -23.78
C THR A 58 18.84 -21.39 -23.57
N PRO A 59 18.06 -22.32 -24.13
CA PRO A 59 18.36 -23.75 -24.03
C PRO A 59 19.77 -24.11 -24.54
N THR A 60 20.29 -23.38 -25.53
CA THR A 60 21.65 -23.58 -26.09
C THR A 60 22.71 -22.71 -25.43
N GLN A 61 22.36 -21.51 -24.96
CA GLN A 61 23.25 -20.59 -24.26
C GLN A 61 22.89 -20.56 -22.77
N LYS A 62 23.37 -21.56 -22.04
CA LYS A 62 22.98 -21.81 -20.64
C LYS A 62 23.61 -20.85 -19.63
N ARG A 63 24.52 -19.97 -20.05
CA ARG A 63 25.27 -19.05 -19.20
C ARG A 63 25.46 -17.71 -19.89
N GLY A 64 25.51 -16.64 -19.10
CA GLY A 64 26.03 -15.35 -19.53
C GLY A 64 27.55 -15.37 -19.68
N VAL A 65 28.13 -14.27 -20.17
CA VAL A 65 29.58 -14.15 -20.44
C VAL A 65 30.44 -14.46 -19.20
N CYS A 66 30.01 -14.02 -18.02
CA CYS A 66 30.72 -14.28 -16.76
C CYS A 66 30.49 -15.69 -16.17
N GLY A 67 29.70 -16.54 -16.85
CA GLY A 67 29.37 -17.88 -16.38
C GLY A 67 28.11 -18.00 -15.53
N ALA A 68 27.45 -16.88 -15.17
CA ALA A 68 26.18 -16.91 -14.44
C ALA A 68 25.08 -17.61 -15.25
N ASP A 69 24.38 -18.55 -14.62
CA ASP A 69 23.27 -19.31 -15.19
C ASP A 69 21.91 -18.66 -14.92
N ALA A 70 20.83 -19.33 -15.35
CA ALA A 70 19.46 -18.83 -15.16
C ALA A 70 19.12 -18.64 -13.68
N ASP A 71 19.50 -19.58 -12.81
CA ASP A 71 19.18 -19.52 -11.38
C ASP A 71 19.85 -18.32 -10.71
N THR A 72 21.13 -18.11 -10.99
CA THR A 72 21.88 -16.94 -10.51
C THR A 72 21.25 -15.64 -11.01
N ILE A 73 20.95 -15.54 -12.32
CA ILE A 73 20.44 -14.31 -12.92
C ILE A 73 19.05 -13.97 -12.38
N VAL A 74 18.17 -14.95 -12.30
CA VAL A 74 16.81 -14.77 -11.78
C VAL A 74 16.85 -14.36 -10.31
N ALA A 75 17.62 -15.05 -9.47
CA ALA A 75 17.73 -14.71 -8.06
C ALA A 75 18.32 -13.30 -7.84
N ARG A 76 19.31 -12.89 -8.65
CA ARG A 76 19.85 -11.51 -8.60
C ARG A 76 18.81 -10.47 -8.97
N ASN A 77 18.09 -10.69 -10.07
CA ASN A 77 17.06 -9.79 -10.55
C ASN A 77 15.94 -9.66 -9.50
N PHE A 78 15.51 -10.77 -8.91
CA PHE A 78 14.47 -10.79 -7.90
C PHE A 78 14.90 -10.09 -6.60
N LEU A 79 16.10 -10.40 -6.07
CA LEU A 79 16.63 -9.74 -4.87
C LEU A 79 16.81 -8.23 -5.09
N ARG A 80 17.25 -7.78 -6.27
CA ARG A 80 17.34 -6.34 -6.59
C ARG A 80 15.98 -5.66 -6.56
N ALA A 81 14.97 -6.28 -7.17
CA ALA A 81 13.61 -5.73 -7.19
C ALA A 81 13.03 -5.66 -5.77
N VAL A 82 13.18 -6.70 -4.96
CA VAL A 82 12.76 -6.68 -3.55
C VAL A 82 13.52 -5.62 -2.75
N ALA A 83 14.83 -5.45 -2.97
CA ALA A 83 15.62 -4.44 -2.28
C ALA A 83 15.18 -3.01 -2.64
N ALA A 84 14.85 -2.76 -3.91
CA ALA A 84 14.29 -1.47 -4.33
C ALA A 84 12.93 -1.20 -3.65
N GLY A 85 12.03 -2.20 -3.65
CA GLY A 85 10.74 -2.10 -2.96
C GLY A 85 10.86 -1.90 -1.46
N ALA A 86 11.78 -2.61 -0.79
CA ALA A 86 12.07 -2.40 0.62
C ALA A 86 12.61 -0.98 0.85
N GLY A 87 13.53 -0.51 0.01
CA GLY A 87 14.06 0.86 0.04
C GLY A 87 12.97 1.93 0.01
N CYS A 88 11.93 1.73 -0.81
CA CYS A 88 10.77 2.63 -0.86
C CYS A 88 10.06 2.76 0.50
N TYR A 89 9.74 1.64 1.16
CA TYR A 89 9.09 1.69 2.47
C TYR A 89 10.00 2.20 3.59
N LEU A 90 11.31 1.94 3.49
CA LEU A 90 12.29 2.45 4.45
C LEU A 90 12.50 3.97 4.34
N HIS A 91 12.37 4.53 3.12
CA HIS A 91 12.32 5.98 2.91
C HIS A 91 11.13 6.62 3.64
N VAL A 92 9.95 6.00 3.50
CA VAL A 92 8.72 6.45 4.17
C VAL A 92 8.86 6.43 5.70
N VAL A 93 9.33 5.32 6.30
CA VAL A 93 9.43 5.20 7.77
C VAL A 93 10.48 6.14 8.35
N GLU A 94 11.57 6.38 7.62
CA GLU A 94 12.59 7.35 8.01
C GLU A 94 12.03 8.78 8.04
N ASN A 95 11.30 9.19 6.99
CA ASN A 95 10.70 10.52 6.91
C ASN A 95 9.69 10.79 8.03
N VAL A 96 8.82 9.82 8.34
CA VAL A 96 7.87 9.98 9.47
C VAL A 96 8.59 9.99 10.82
N ALA A 97 9.67 9.21 11.00
CA ALA A 97 10.47 9.25 12.22
C ALA A 97 11.19 10.61 12.39
N HIS A 98 11.73 11.19 11.31
CA HIS A 98 12.29 12.54 11.33
C HIS A 98 11.25 13.60 11.68
N ASN A 99 10.04 13.52 11.11
CA ASN A 99 8.94 14.40 11.47
C ASN A 99 8.60 14.32 12.96
N LEU A 100 8.43 13.09 13.48
CA LEU A 100 8.12 12.89 14.90
C LEU A 100 9.22 13.46 15.80
N LYS A 101 10.49 13.19 15.46
CA LYS A 101 11.65 13.71 16.17
C LYS A 101 11.61 15.24 16.22
N LYS A 102 11.39 15.88 15.08
CA LYS A 102 11.38 17.35 14.98
C LYS A 102 10.24 17.97 15.77
N MET A 103 9.03 17.41 15.65
CA MET A 103 7.87 17.87 16.40
C MET A 103 8.07 17.75 17.93
N ALA A 104 8.78 16.71 18.38
CA ALA A 104 9.12 16.54 19.78
C ALA A 104 10.17 17.56 20.29
N GLN A 105 11.14 17.94 19.44
CA GLN A 105 12.24 18.86 19.78
C GLN A 105 11.83 20.34 19.79
N ASP A 106 11.17 20.80 18.74
CA ASP A 106 10.97 22.23 18.46
C ASP A 106 9.88 22.89 19.31
N GLN A 107 9.30 22.15 20.25
CA GLN A 107 8.15 22.57 21.04
C GLN A 107 7.02 23.15 20.17
N ILE A 108 6.87 22.66 18.93
CA ILE A 108 5.80 23.06 18.03
C ILE A 108 4.49 22.98 18.82
N ASP A 109 3.75 24.09 18.88
CA ASP A 109 2.50 24.21 19.64
C ASP A 109 1.37 23.47 18.90
N VAL A 110 1.56 22.17 18.71
CA VAL A 110 0.66 21.20 18.14
C VAL A 110 0.82 19.94 18.98
N PRO A 111 -0.22 19.51 19.72
CA PRO A 111 -0.16 18.26 20.47
C PRO A 111 -0.12 17.06 19.53
N PHE A 112 0.48 15.96 19.98
CA PHE A 112 0.36 14.68 19.27
C PHE A 112 -1.09 14.22 19.33
N LYS A 113 -1.69 13.98 18.16
CA LYS A 113 -3.09 13.56 18.07
C LYS A 113 -3.28 12.14 18.61
N GLY A 114 -2.31 11.25 18.36
CA GLY A 114 -2.39 9.84 18.73
C GLY A 114 -1.68 9.47 20.03
N GLN A 115 -2.16 10.00 21.16
CA GLN A 115 -1.57 9.73 22.48
C GLN A 115 -1.70 8.26 22.89
N LYS A 116 -2.82 7.61 22.59
CA LYS A 116 -3.02 6.19 22.90
C LYS A 116 -1.98 5.33 22.20
N THR A 117 -1.73 5.62 20.91
CA THR A 117 -0.70 4.91 20.15
C THR A 117 0.71 5.19 20.65
N LEU A 118 0.99 6.45 21.04
CA LEU A 118 2.28 6.84 21.61
C LEU A 118 2.61 6.01 22.86
N HIS A 119 1.70 6.00 23.84
CA HIS A 119 1.93 5.27 25.09
C HIS A 119 1.96 3.75 24.88
N ALA A 120 1.04 3.20 24.09
CA ALA A 120 1.01 1.75 23.84
C ALA A 120 2.29 1.26 23.15
N LEU A 121 2.82 2.03 22.19
CA LEU A 121 4.08 1.68 21.53
C LEU A 121 5.28 1.89 22.46
N ALA A 122 5.28 2.96 23.26
CA ALA A 122 6.33 3.21 24.25
C ALA A 122 6.43 2.07 25.27
N ASP A 123 5.30 1.65 25.84
CA ASP A 123 5.22 0.52 26.77
C ASP A 123 5.75 -0.77 26.10
N LYS A 124 5.31 -1.04 24.87
CA LYS A 124 5.77 -2.21 24.10
C LYS A 124 7.27 -2.19 23.83
N LEU A 125 7.88 -1.02 23.70
CA LEU A 125 9.31 -0.85 23.41
C LEU A 125 10.18 -0.59 24.66
N GLY A 126 9.57 -0.55 25.85
CA GLY A 126 10.25 -0.25 27.12
C GLY A 126 10.78 1.18 27.21
N ILE A 127 10.04 2.14 26.64
CA ILE A 127 10.38 3.57 26.64
C ILE A 127 9.58 4.26 27.74
N HIS A 128 10.27 5.03 28.59
CA HIS A 128 9.67 5.76 29.70
C HIS A 128 10.01 7.25 29.60
N GLY A 129 9.07 8.10 29.98
CA GLY A 129 9.24 9.54 30.02
C GLY A 129 8.11 10.19 30.80
N GLN A 130 8.35 11.39 31.31
CA GLN A 130 7.33 12.13 32.07
C GLN A 130 6.31 12.81 31.15
N TYR A 131 6.74 13.20 29.94
CA TYR A 131 5.93 13.96 28.99
C TYR A 131 5.88 13.26 27.63
N ASP A 132 4.76 13.39 26.92
CA ASP A 132 4.57 12.81 25.56
C ASP A 132 5.70 13.16 24.59
N ARG A 133 6.22 14.39 24.66
CA ARG A 133 7.34 14.83 23.82
C ARG A 133 8.63 14.08 24.12
N GLU A 134 8.91 13.79 25.38
CA GLU A 134 10.08 13.00 25.76
C GLU A 134 9.97 11.57 25.22
N ILE A 135 8.79 10.97 25.37
CA ILE A 135 8.49 9.63 24.85
C ILE A 135 8.61 9.60 23.33
N ALA A 136 8.00 10.56 22.63
CA ALA A 136 8.03 10.66 21.17
C ALA A 136 9.45 10.87 20.62
N LEU A 137 10.27 11.67 21.29
CA LEU A 137 11.67 11.88 20.93
C LEU A 137 12.45 10.57 21.04
N GLN A 138 12.38 9.89 22.19
CA GLN A 138 13.07 8.61 22.41
C GLN A 138 12.61 7.55 21.39
N LEU A 139 11.30 7.49 21.10
CA LEU A 139 10.73 6.60 20.10
C LEU A 139 11.34 6.84 18.71
N ALA A 140 11.31 8.09 18.25
CA ALA A 140 11.84 8.46 16.94
C ALA A 140 13.33 8.17 16.83
N GLU A 141 14.12 8.47 17.86
CA GLU A 141 15.54 8.19 17.90
C GLU A 141 15.86 6.70 17.89
N LYS A 142 15.07 5.88 18.59
CA LYS A 142 15.24 4.44 18.60
C LYS A 142 14.95 3.83 17.22
N VAL A 143 13.90 4.28 16.54
CA VAL A 143 13.58 3.84 15.17
C VAL A 143 14.71 4.23 14.22
N LEU A 144 15.14 5.50 14.22
CA LEU A 144 16.22 5.98 13.34
C LEU A 144 17.53 5.24 13.60
N SER A 145 17.93 5.08 14.86
CA SER A 145 19.15 4.35 15.22
C SER A 145 19.14 2.91 14.70
N ASP A 146 18.00 2.22 14.82
CA ASP A 146 17.87 0.83 14.39
C ASP A 146 17.90 0.66 12.86
N LEU A 147 17.30 1.60 12.11
CA LEU A 147 17.36 1.64 10.64
C LEU A 147 18.79 1.75 10.10
N TYR A 148 19.62 2.51 10.81
CA TYR A 148 20.99 2.87 10.41
C TYR A 148 22.08 1.92 10.94
N LYS A 149 21.72 0.88 11.68
CA LYS A 149 22.68 -0.11 12.14
C LYS A 149 23.47 -0.72 10.98
N PRO A 150 24.74 -1.10 11.20
CA PRO A 150 25.44 -1.92 10.24
C PRO A 150 24.78 -3.30 10.15
N ARG A 151 24.93 -3.96 9.01
CA ARG A 151 24.25 -5.25 8.74
C ARG A 151 24.55 -6.36 9.75
N TRP A 152 25.75 -6.40 10.31
CA TRP A 152 26.13 -7.44 11.28
C TRP A 152 25.51 -7.24 12.66
N GLN A 153 24.96 -6.05 12.95
CA GLN A 153 24.22 -5.78 14.18
C GLN A 153 22.72 -5.96 13.91
N LYS A 154 22.08 -6.87 14.66
CA LYS A 154 20.65 -7.12 14.52
C LYS A 154 19.83 -5.90 14.95
N MET A 155 18.76 -5.67 14.21
CA MET A 155 17.78 -4.66 14.58
C MET A 155 17.09 -5.07 15.89
N GLU A 156 17.05 -4.17 16.86
CA GLU A 156 16.56 -4.45 18.21
C GLU A 156 15.04 -4.39 18.30
N LEU A 157 14.38 -3.53 17.52
CA LEU A 157 12.92 -3.41 17.60
C LEU A 157 12.20 -4.65 17.07
N VAL A 158 12.87 -5.46 16.23
CA VAL A 158 12.32 -6.72 15.68
C VAL A 158 11.80 -7.64 16.80
N LYS A 159 12.50 -7.73 17.93
CA LYS A 159 12.09 -8.58 19.06
C LYS A 159 10.75 -8.16 19.68
N TYR A 160 10.46 -6.86 19.67
CA TYR A 160 9.25 -6.30 20.26
C TYR A 160 8.11 -6.25 19.24
N MET A 161 8.42 -5.95 17.98
CA MET A 161 7.42 -5.79 16.93
C MET A 161 6.92 -7.11 16.37
N ALA A 162 7.77 -8.15 16.34
CA ALA A 162 7.40 -9.45 15.77
C ALA A 162 6.53 -10.29 16.72
N PRO A 163 5.63 -11.14 16.17
CA PRO A 163 5.00 -12.21 16.93
C PRO A 163 6.06 -13.17 17.51
N ALA A 164 5.89 -13.61 18.77
CA ALA A 164 6.93 -14.35 19.48
C ALA A 164 7.37 -15.65 18.77
N MET A 165 6.41 -16.43 18.25
CA MET A 165 6.72 -17.67 17.51
C MET A 165 7.45 -17.39 16.18
N ARG A 166 7.09 -16.30 15.49
CA ARG A 166 7.77 -15.85 14.26
C ARG A 166 9.19 -15.36 14.54
N TYR A 167 9.38 -14.57 15.59
CA TYR A 167 10.72 -14.13 16.02
C TYR A 167 11.64 -15.32 16.29
N LYS A 168 11.14 -16.34 17.01
CA LYS A 168 11.89 -17.58 17.27
C LYS A 168 12.25 -18.29 15.97
N LYS A 169 11.27 -18.49 15.07
CA LYS A 169 11.50 -19.15 13.78
C LYS A 169 12.52 -18.40 12.91
N TRP A 170 12.42 -17.08 12.83
CA TRP A 170 13.38 -16.25 12.07
C TRP A 170 14.78 -16.26 12.68
N SER A 171 14.88 -16.40 14.00
CA SER A 171 16.16 -16.57 14.70
C SER A 171 16.81 -17.91 14.33
N GLU A 172 16.05 -19.01 14.37
CA GLU A 172 16.52 -20.35 14.00
C GLU A 172 16.98 -20.42 12.54
N LEU A 173 16.27 -19.72 11.65
CA LEU A 173 16.60 -19.63 10.22
C LEU A 173 17.76 -18.67 9.91
N GLY A 174 18.23 -17.87 10.88
CA GLY A 174 19.28 -16.87 10.66
C GLY A 174 18.85 -15.68 9.78
N ILE A 175 17.55 -15.39 9.73
CA ILE A 175 16.95 -14.34 8.89
C ILE A 175 16.46 -13.11 9.66
N LEU A 176 16.83 -12.96 10.93
CA LEU A 176 16.67 -11.65 11.60
C LEU A 176 17.50 -10.58 10.84
N PRO A 177 16.90 -9.44 10.45
CA PRO A 177 17.62 -8.41 9.72
C PRO A 177 18.62 -7.67 10.62
N GLY A 178 19.74 -7.24 10.04
CA GLY A 178 20.52 -6.12 10.53
C GLY A 178 19.91 -4.79 10.10
N GLY A 179 20.62 -3.67 10.28
CA GLY A 179 20.03 -2.36 9.97
C GLY A 179 19.48 -2.28 8.56
N ALA A 180 18.22 -1.86 8.45
CA ALA A 180 17.41 -2.06 7.25
C ALA A 180 18.00 -1.37 6.00
N LYS A 181 18.59 -0.17 6.16
CA LYS A 181 19.27 0.52 5.05
C LYS A 181 20.54 -0.23 4.61
N SER A 182 21.27 -0.82 5.56
CA SER A 182 22.43 -1.67 5.27
C SER A 182 22.04 -2.95 4.53
N GLU A 183 20.93 -3.60 4.89
CA GLU A 183 20.44 -4.80 4.18
C GLU A 183 20.07 -4.47 2.72
N VAL A 184 19.43 -3.33 2.45
CA VAL A 184 19.13 -2.86 1.08
C VAL A 184 20.43 -2.60 0.30
N PHE A 185 21.37 -1.85 0.88
CA PHE A 185 22.67 -1.59 0.25
C PHE A 185 23.40 -2.89 -0.08
N ASP A 186 23.49 -3.80 0.89
CA ASP A 186 24.16 -5.08 0.71
C ASP A 186 23.44 -5.99 -0.28
N ALA A 187 22.12 -5.89 -0.44
CA ALA A 187 21.40 -6.64 -1.46
C ALA A 187 21.81 -6.17 -2.87
N VAL A 188 21.97 -4.86 -3.07
CA VAL A 188 22.46 -4.29 -4.34
C VAL A 188 23.92 -4.71 -4.60
N VAL A 189 24.78 -4.66 -3.57
CA VAL A 189 26.17 -5.15 -3.67
C VAL A 189 26.18 -6.64 -3.99
N LYS A 190 25.51 -7.48 -3.20
CA LYS A 190 25.46 -8.94 -3.35
C LYS A 190 25.06 -9.39 -4.76
N THR A 191 24.14 -8.65 -5.38
CA THR A 191 23.62 -8.94 -6.72
C THR A 191 24.41 -8.26 -7.85
N SER A 192 25.44 -7.47 -7.56
CA SER A 192 26.27 -6.82 -8.59
C SER A 192 27.15 -7.83 -9.34
N THR A 193 27.71 -7.35 -10.46
CA THR A 193 28.51 -8.16 -11.38
C THR A 193 29.69 -8.83 -10.67
N ASN A 194 29.92 -10.12 -10.96
CA ASN A 194 31.02 -10.95 -10.44
C ASN A 194 31.05 -11.17 -8.91
N LEU A 195 29.91 -10.98 -8.23
CA LEU A 195 29.76 -11.28 -6.80
C LEU A 195 28.94 -12.57 -6.58
N SER A 196 27.92 -12.57 -5.71
CA SER A 196 27.24 -13.81 -5.30
C SER A 196 26.61 -14.53 -6.49
N SER A 197 26.78 -15.85 -6.54
CA SER A 197 26.16 -16.76 -7.51
C SER A 197 25.25 -17.80 -6.84
N ASP A 198 25.02 -17.70 -5.53
CA ASP A 198 24.16 -18.64 -4.80
C ASP A 198 22.71 -18.13 -4.79
N PRO A 199 21.78 -18.78 -5.51
CA PRO A 199 20.38 -18.37 -5.56
C PRO A 199 19.66 -18.55 -4.22
N VAL A 200 19.99 -19.58 -3.43
CA VAL A 200 19.32 -19.85 -2.15
C VAL A 200 19.69 -18.78 -1.13
N ASP A 201 20.97 -18.45 -1.01
CA ASP A 201 21.45 -17.39 -0.11
C ASP A 201 20.90 -15.99 -0.51
N MET A 202 20.62 -15.75 -1.79
CA MET A 202 19.92 -14.54 -2.24
C MET A 202 18.44 -14.56 -1.86
N LEU A 203 17.74 -15.69 -2.00
CA LEU A 203 16.35 -15.83 -1.56
C LEU A 203 16.19 -15.72 -0.04
N MET A 204 17.15 -16.22 0.74
CA MET A 204 17.15 -15.99 2.19
C MET A 204 17.32 -14.50 2.52
N HIS A 205 18.06 -13.74 1.72
CA HIS A 205 18.18 -12.29 1.88
C HIS A 205 16.86 -11.56 1.52
N VAL A 206 16.12 -12.05 0.51
CA VAL A 206 14.77 -11.56 0.19
C VAL A 206 13.85 -11.63 1.42
N LEU A 207 13.87 -12.73 2.17
CA LEU A 207 13.06 -12.88 3.38
C LEU A 207 13.48 -11.91 4.49
N LYS A 208 14.79 -11.65 4.67
CA LYS A 208 15.29 -10.64 5.64
C LYS A 208 14.76 -9.24 5.31
N LEU A 209 14.81 -8.86 4.02
CA LEU A 209 14.26 -7.59 3.55
C LEU A 209 12.74 -7.53 3.73
N GLY A 210 12.03 -8.65 3.53
CA GLY A 210 10.61 -8.77 3.85
C GLY A 210 10.31 -8.46 5.32
N ILE A 211 11.07 -9.03 6.27
CA ILE A 211 10.90 -8.76 7.71
C ILE A 211 11.15 -7.27 8.03
N ALA A 212 12.21 -6.68 7.49
CA ALA A 212 12.50 -5.26 7.68
C ALA A 212 11.37 -4.37 7.09
N THR A 213 10.90 -4.71 5.90
CA THR A 213 9.77 -4.03 5.24
C THR A 213 8.51 -4.09 6.10
N GLY A 214 8.13 -5.28 6.54
CA GLY A 214 6.91 -5.49 7.30
C GLY A 214 6.88 -4.78 8.65
N LEU A 215 7.92 -4.97 9.46
CA LEU A 215 7.93 -4.44 10.83
C LEU A 215 8.23 -2.95 10.88
N TYR A 216 9.09 -2.44 9.98
CA TYR A 216 9.49 -1.03 9.98
C TYR A 216 8.68 -0.25 8.95
N GLY A 217 8.86 -0.61 7.68
CA GLY A 217 8.25 0.05 6.54
C GLY A 217 6.72 0.10 6.58
N LEU A 218 6.07 -0.90 7.18
CA LEU A 218 4.61 -0.97 7.29
C LEU A 218 4.13 -0.72 8.74
N ALA A 219 4.43 -1.62 9.68
CA ALA A 219 3.85 -1.57 11.02
C ALA A 219 4.29 -0.33 11.82
N LEU A 220 5.58 -0.07 11.95
CA LEU A 220 6.07 1.14 12.64
C LEU A 220 5.66 2.42 11.91
N THR A 221 5.72 2.47 10.58
CA THR A 221 5.21 3.63 9.82
C THR A 221 3.78 3.99 10.20
N ASN A 222 2.88 3.01 10.26
CA ASN A 222 1.49 3.26 10.68
C ASN A 222 1.42 3.84 12.09
N LYS A 223 2.15 3.25 13.04
CA LYS A 223 2.15 3.72 14.43
C LYS A 223 2.69 5.15 14.55
N LEU A 224 3.77 5.47 13.85
CA LEU A 224 4.35 6.81 13.84
C LEU A 224 3.40 7.83 13.18
N ASN A 225 2.75 7.45 12.07
CA ASN A 225 1.71 8.28 11.45
C ASN A 225 0.50 8.47 12.39
N ASP A 226 0.08 7.45 13.13
CA ASP A 226 -1.04 7.56 14.07
C ASP A 226 -0.71 8.52 15.22
N ILE A 227 0.52 8.51 15.73
CA ILE A 227 0.98 9.48 16.75
C ILE A 227 0.86 10.92 16.24
N ILE A 228 1.34 11.19 15.01
CA ILE A 228 1.35 12.54 14.43
C ILE A 228 -0.04 12.98 13.97
N MET A 229 -0.73 12.12 13.22
CA MET A 229 -1.94 12.44 12.46
C MET A 229 -3.24 12.04 13.17
N GLY A 230 -3.15 11.23 14.23
CA GLY A 230 -4.27 10.70 15.02
C GLY A 230 -4.63 9.27 14.64
N GLU A 231 -5.21 8.51 15.57
CA GLU A 231 -5.65 7.14 15.29
C GLU A 231 -6.80 7.09 14.27
N PRO A 232 -6.86 6.04 13.43
CA PRO A 232 -8.05 5.73 12.65
C PRO A 232 -9.28 5.53 13.53
N VAL A 233 -10.41 6.12 13.14
CA VAL A 233 -11.70 5.98 13.84
C VAL A 233 -12.74 5.48 12.84
N LEU A 234 -13.47 4.42 13.22
CA LEU A 234 -14.48 3.80 12.38
C LEU A 234 -15.53 4.82 11.94
N ARG A 235 -15.70 4.99 10.62
CA ARG A 235 -16.58 6.00 10.03
C ARG A 235 -17.01 5.60 8.63
N SER A 236 -17.94 6.36 8.07
CA SER A 236 -18.25 6.29 6.63
C SER A 236 -17.72 7.52 5.90
N ALA A 237 -17.34 7.35 4.65
CA ALA A 237 -16.90 8.43 3.77
C ALA A 237 -17.43 8.23 2.34
N PRO A 238 -17.70 9.30 1.58
CA PRO A 238 -17.98 9.19 0.16
C PRO A 238 -16.71 8.87 -0.63
N VAL A 239 -16.88 8.20 -1.76
CA VAL A 239 -15.79 7.75 -2.65
C VAL A 239 -16.12 8.01 -4.11
N GLY A 240 -15.12 8.00 -4.98
CA GLY A 240 -15.25 8.26 -6.42
C GLY A 240 -15.31 9.75 -6.76
N PHE A 241 -15.65 10.09 -8.01
CA PHE A 241 -15.50 11.47 -8.50
C PHE A 241 -16.51 12.44 -7.90
N ARG A 242 -17.60 11.93 -7.33
CA ARG A 242 -18.62 12.71 -6.62
C ARG A 242 -18.10 13.54 -5.44
N VAL A 243 -16.95 13.19 -4.89
CA VAL A 243 -16.36 13.92 -3.76
C VAL A 243 -15.78 15.27 -4.17
N ILE A 244 -15.54 15.46 -5.47
CA ILE A 244 -14.92 16.66 -6.03
C ILE A 244 -15.98 17.76 -6.17
N ASP A 245 -15.70 18.93 -5.60
CA ASP A 245 -16.60 20.08 -5.63
C ASP A 245 -15.88 21.26 -6.30
N PRO A 246 -16.32 21.72 -7.48
CA PRO A 246 -15.63 22.76 -8.24
C PRO A 246 -15.71 24.16 -7.59
N ASP A 247 -16.61 24.35 -6.62
CA ASP A 247 -16.74 25.60 -5.86
C ASP A 247 -15.63 25.75 -4.81
N TYR A 248 -14.85 24.70 -4.57
CA TYR A 248 -13.67 24.72 -3.70
C TYR A 248 -12.38 24.71 -4.53
N ILE A 249 -11.28 25.11 -3.89
CA ILE A 249 -9.92 24.92 -4.41
C ILE A 249 -9.50 23.48 -4.08
N ASN A 250 -9.42 22.63 -5.10
CA ASN A 250 -9.18 21.20 -4.91
C ASN A 250 -7.68 20.86 -5.01
N ILE A 251 -7.09 20.46 -3.89
CA ILE A 251 -5.71 20.00 -3.79
C ILE A 251 -5.71 18.47 -3.73
N MET A 252 -5.03 17.82 -4.68
CA MET A 252 -4.91 16.37 -4.75
C MET A 252 -3.49 15.94 -4.33
N PRO A 253 -3.29 15.49 -3.07
CA PRO A 253 -2.07 14.79 -2.71
C PRO A 253 -2.04 13.41 -3.38
N THR A 254 -0.85 13.00 -3.82
CA THR A 254 -0.58 11.69 -4.42
C THR A 254 0.74 11.14 -3.91
N GLY A 255 0.77 9.87 -3.55
CA GLY A 255 1.89 9.27 -2.84
C GLY A 255 1.49 8.27 -1.75
N HIS A 256 2.29 8.18 -0.68
CA HIS A 256 2.20 7.32 0.49
C HIS A 256 2.50 8.01 1.85
N GLN A 257 3.05 9.22 1.94
CA GLN A 257 3.51 9.81 3.22
C GLN A 257 2.58 10.89 3.77
N GLN A 258 1.53 10.49 4.49
CA GLN A 258 0.56 11.45 5.05
C GLN A 258 1.18 12.43 6.05
N SER A 259 2.20 12.01 6.82
CA SER A 259 2.83 12.88 7.83
C SER A 259 3.47 14.13 7.22
N LEU A 260 3.86 14.15 5.94
CA LEU A 260 4.39 15.37 5.30
C LEU A 260 3.34 16.49 5.18
N PHE A 261 2.05 16.18 5.38
CA PHE A 261 0.95 17.13 5.29
C PHE A 261 0.43 17.63 6.63
N TRP A 262 1.09 17.33 7.77
CA TRP A 262 0.63 17.78 9.08
C TRP A 262 0.47 19.31 9.15
N ALA A 263 1.45 20.04 8.59
CA ALA A 263 1.46 21.50 8.58
C ALA A 263 0.38 22.08 7.64
N LEU A 264 0.18 21.44 6.48
CA LEU A 264 -0.88 21.82 5.55
C LEU A 264 -2.26 21.65 6.19
N LEU A 265 -2.52 20.52 6.85
CA LEU A 265 -3.78 20.30 7.57
C LEU A 265 -4.00 21.31 8.69
N LYS A 266 -2.94 21.72 9.41
CA LYS A 266 -3.05 22.80 10.39
C LYS A 266 -3.47 24.11 9.72
N ARG A 267 -2.73 24.56 8.70
CA ARG A 267 -2.97 25.83 8.00
C ARG A 267 -4.34 25.91 7.34
N LEU A 268 -4.85 24.81 6.79
CA LEU A 268 -6.16 24.76 6.16
C LEU A 268 -7.33 25.12 7.10
N ASN A 269 -7.13 25.05 8.42
CA ASN A 269 -8.13 25.43 9.42
C ASN A 269 -8.03 26.90 9.86
N ASP A 270 -6.95 27.60 9.50
CA ASP A 270 -6.73 28.99 9.92
C ASP A 270 -7.64 29.97 9.14
N GLU A 271 -8.10 31.02 9.83
CA GLU A 271 -9.04 32.00 9.26
C GLU A 271 -8.45 32.81 8.10
N ASP A 272 -7.14 33.09 8.12
CA ASP A 272 -6.47 33.77 7.00
C ASP A 272 -6.47 32.91 5.73
N VAL A 273 -6.35 31.58 5.86
CA VAL A 273 -6.41 30.64 4.73
C VAL A 273 -7.83 30.51 4.21
N LYS A 274 -8.85 30.46 5.08
CA LYS A 274 -10.26 30.48 4.63
C LYS A 274 -10.56 31.74 3.83
N LYS A 275 -10.12 32.90 4.32
CA LYS A 275 -10.27 34.18 3.63
C LYS A 275 -9.52 34.20 2.29
N MET A 276 -8.31 33.64 2.24
CA MET A 276 -7.53 33.52 1.00
C MET A 276 -8.30 32.81 -0.13
N ALA A 277 -9.09 31.77 0.19
CA ALA A 277 -9.95 31.10 -0.79
C ALA A 277 -11.17 31.96 -1.19
N GLN A 278 -11.80 32.60 -0.21
CA GLN A 278 -12.98 33.45 -0.43
C GLN A 278 -12.68 34.67 -1.30
N ASP A 279 -11.51 35.29 -1.11
CA ASP A 279 -11.03 36.45 -1.89
C ASP A 279 -10.90 36.14 -3.39
N VAL A 280 -10.95 34.86 -3.77
CA VAL A 280 -10.80 34.39 -5.16
C VAL A 280 -12.06 33.71 -5.68
N GLY A 281 -13.16 33.78 -4.91
CA GLY A 281 -14.47 33.27 -5.27
C GLY A 281 -14.72 31.80 -4.90
N ALA A 282 -13.78 31.14 -4.22
CA ALA A 282 -13.96 29.76 -3.76
C ALA A 282 -14.60 29.71 -2.36
N LYS A 283 -15.34 28.64 -2.06
CA LYS A 283 -15.93 28.40 -0.72
C LYS A 283 -14.87 28.06 0.33
N GLY A 284 -13.70 27.59 -0.10
CA GLY A 284 -12.62 27.13 0.77
C GLY A 284 -11.66 26.23 -0.01
N PHE A 285 -10.83 25.49 0.72
CA PHE A 285 -9.97 24.45 0.17
C PHE A 285 -10.53 23.06 0.47
N ARG A 286 -10.25 22.10 -0.41
CA ARG A 286 -10.49 20.68 -0.17
C ARG A 286 -9.28 19.84 -0.54
N ILE A 287 -9.00 18.84 0.30
CA ILE A 287 -8.09 17.74 0.01
C ILE A 287 -8.90 16.63 -0.68
N ILE A 288 -8.53 16.33 -1.92
CA ILE A 288 -9.10 15.23 -2.71
C ILE A 288 -8.13 14.06 -2.63
N GLY A 289 -8.49 13.00 -1.91
CA GLY A 289 -7.60 11.87 -1.70
C GLY A 289 -7.47 11.00 -2.94
N CYS A 290 -6.26 10.76 -3.44
CA CYS A 290 -5.98 9.77 -4.48
C CYS A 290 -4.77 8.93 -4.06
N THR A 291 -4.70 7.67 -4.53
CA THR A 291 -3.63 6.72 -4.18
C THR A 291 -3.53 6.44 -2.68
N CYS A 292 -2.43 5.84 -2.22
CA CYS A 292 -2.26 5.44 -0.82
C CYS A 292 -2.36 6.61 0.16
N VAL A 293 -1.72 7.76 -0.12
CA VAL A 293 -1.81 8.92 0.77
C VAL A 293 -3.26 9.41 0.92
N GLY A 294 -4.03 9.36 -0.17
CA GLY A 294 -5.46 9.68 -0.14
C GLY A 294 -6.27 8.72 0.74
N GLN A 295 -5.90 7.44 0.78
CA GLN A 295 -6.49 6.45 1.68
C GLN A 295 -6.06 6.65 3.14
N ASP A 296 -4.82 7.07 3.40
CA ASP A 296 -4.38 7.47 4.74
C ASP A 296 -5.21 8.65 5.27
N PHE A 297 -5.48 9.66 4.42
CA PHE A 297 -6.42 10.73 4.77
C PHE A 297 -7.85 10.21 5.00
N GLN A 298 -8.32 9.25 4.21
CA GLN A 298 -9.64 8.64 4.38
C GLN A 298 -9.76 7.94 5.75
N LEU A 299 -8.76 7.11 6.04
CA LEU A 299 -8.64 6.30 7.24
C LEU A 299 -8.60 7.19 8.50
N ARG A 300 -7.95 8.35 8.42
CA ARG A 300 -7.83 9.35 9.51
C ARG A 300 -8.73 10.57 9.32
N GLY A 301 -9.77 10.47 8.50
CA GLY A 301 -10.58 11.65 8.15
C GLY A 301 -11.35 12.26 9.31
N GLU A 302 -11.49 11.54 10.43
CA GLU A 302 -11.94 12.09 11.72
C GLU A 302 -11.10 13.31 12.15
N HIS A 303 -9.81 13.33 11.80
CA HIS A 303 -8.84 14.37 12.14
C HIS A 303 -8.69 15.45 11.05
N ALA A 304 -9.58 15.43 10.04
CA ALA A 304 -9.57 16.33 8.88
C ALA A 304 -10.98 16.64 8.30
N LYS A 305 -12.04 16.58 9.13
CA LYS A 305 -13.46 16.58 8.70
C LYS A 305 -13.87 17.72 7.77
N ASP A 306 -13.33 18.92 7.98
CA ASP A 306 -13.77 20.12 7.26
C ASP A 306 -13.04 20.31 5.91
N VAL A 307 -11.97 19.56 5.68
CA VAL A 307 -11.06 19.78 4.55
C VAL A 307 -10.88 18.55 3.68
N TYR A 308 -10.97 17.34 4.23
CA TYR A 308 -10.87 16.11 3.45
C TYR A 308 -12.21 15.71 2.84
N ALA A 309 -12.26 15.63 1.50
CA ALA A 309 -13.51 15.41 0.78
C ALA A 309 -13.88 13.92 0.62
N GLY A 310 -12.87 13.05 0.47
CA GLY A 310 -13.04 11.64 0.17
C GLY A 310 -11.96 11.10 -0.76
N HIS A 311 -11.97 9.78 -0.99
CA HIS A 311 -11.00 9.11 -1.84
C HIS A 311 -11.58 8.87 -3.24
N VAL A 312 -10.85 9.26 -4.28
CA VAL A 312 -11.35 9.21 -5.67
C VAL A 312 -10.94 7.94 -6.43
N GLY A 313 -9.90 7.25 -5.98
CA GLY A 313 -9.42 6.01 -6.60
C GLY A 313 -7.90 5.85 -6.59
N ASN A 314 -7.46 4.73 -7.14
CA ASN A 314 -6.04 4.30 -7.14
C ASN A 314 -5.18 5.04 -8.18
N ASN A 315 -3.93 4.60 -8.34
CA ASN A 315 -2.93 5.19 -9.24
C ASN A 315 -3.38 5.31 -10.70
N PHE A 316 -4.11 4.33 -11.26
CA PHE A 316 -4.58 4.41 -12.64
C PHE A 316 -5.82 5.30 -12.79
N THR A 317 -6.52 5.59 -11.70
CA THR A 317 -7.64 6.54 -11.70
C THR A 317 -7.16 7.99 -11.78
N SER A 318 -5.94 8.29 -11.32
CA SER A 318 -5.40 9.66 -11.19
C SER A 318 -5.44 10.50 -12.47
N GLU A 319 -5.13 9.94 -13.64
CA GLU A 319 -5.21 10.63 -14.93
C GLU A 319 -6.65 11.05 -15.26
N ALA A 320 -7.63 10.20 -14.98
CA ALA A 320 -9.05 10.51 -15.17
C ALA A 320 -9.55 11.57 -14.18
N VAL A 321 -9.04 11.56 -12.94
CA VAL A 321 -9.38 12.57 -11.93
C VAL A 321 -8.98 13.96 -12.41
N LEU A 322 -7.78 14.15 -12.95
CA LEU A 322 -7.37 15.43 -13.55
C LEU A 322 -8.24 15.80 -14.76
N ALA A 323 -8.67 14.79 -15.53
CA ALA A 323 -9.52 14.98 -16.70
C ALA A 323 -10.96 15.45 -16.38
N THR A 324 -11.34 15.47 -15.11
CA THR A 324 -12.57 16.16 -14.66
C THR A 324 -12.47 17.68 -14.79
N GLY A 325 -11.25 18.21 -14.90
CA GLY A 325 -11.00 19.65 -14.91
C GLY A 325 -11.16 20.33 -13.55
N ALA A 326 -11.49 19.61 -12.49
CA ALA A 326 -11.83 20.20 -11.19
C ALA A 326 -10.69 20.18 -10.16
N ILE A 327 -9.56 19.52 -10.44
CA ILE A 327 -8.36 19.55 -9.57
C ILE A 327 -7.52 20.79 -9.88
N ASP A 328 -7.16 21.55 -8.85
CA ASP A 328 -6.42 22.81 -9.00
C ASP A 328 -4.93 22.65 -8.75
N LEU A 329 -4.53 21.76 -7.83
CA LEU A 329 -3.13 21.50 -7.55
C LEU A 329 -2.91 20.02 -7.30
N VAL A 330 -1.87 19.44 -7.91
CA VAL A 330 -1.36 18.13 -7.51
C VAL A 330 -0.12 18.33 -6.64
N VAL A 331 -0.11 17.69 -5.48
CA VAL A 331 1.08 17.63 -4.61
C VAL A 331 1.59 16.21 -4.59
N SER A 332 2.69 15.96 -5.30
CA SER A 332 3.35 14.67 -5.37
C SER A 332 4.42 14.58 -4.30
N GLU A 333 4.34 13.57 -3.44
CA GLU A 333 5.34 13.39 -2.40
C GLU A 333 6.09 12.07 -2.50
N PHE A 334 5.52 11.01 -3.06
CA PHE A 334 6.22 9.74 -3.22
C PHE A 334 5.72 8.95 -4.45
N ASN A 335 6.04 7.65 -4.51
CA ASN A 335 5.61 6.70 -5.54
C ASN A 335 4.08 6.71 -5.77
N CYS A 336 3.63 6.16 -6.91
CA CYS A 336 2.26 6.13 -7.44
C CYS A 336 1.74 7.42 -8.09
N THR A 337 2.55 8.49 -8.17
CA THR A 337 2.35 9.56 -9.15
C THR A 337 2.95 9.14 -10.49
N ILE A 338 2.14 8.58 -11.39
CA ILE A 338 2.65 8.04 -12.66
C ILE A 338 3.12 9.15 -13.62
N PRO A 339 4.19 8.94 -14.42
CA PRO A 339 4.67 9.96 -15.37
C PRO A 339 3.64 10.40 -16.41
N GLY A 340 2.69 9.53 -16.77
CA GLY A 340 1.60 9.90 -17.69
C GLY A 340 0.77 11.09 -17.21
N LEU A 341 0.70 11.30 -15.89
CA LEU A 341 0.00 12.42 -15.26
C LEU A 341 0.53 13.78 -15.73
N GLU A 342 1.81 13.87 -16.10
CA GLU A 342 2.45 15.11 -16.59
C GLU A 342 1.71 15.68 -17.80
N THR A 343 1.43 14.83 -18.79
CA THR A 343 0.73 15.23 -20.03
C THR A 343 -0.71 15.65 -19.79
N VAL A 344 -1.38 15.00 -18.83
CA VAL A 344 -2.75 15.33 -18.44
C VAL A 344 -2.78 16.66 -17.69
N ALA A 345 -1.84 16.87 -16.77
CA ALA A 345 -1.72 18.10 -16.01
C ALA A 345 -1.51 19.31 -16.94
N ASP A 346 -0.62 19.20 -17.93
CA ASP A 346 -0.40 20.26 -18.92
C ASP A 346 -1.68 20.59 -19.70
N ARG A 347 -2.41 19.56 -20.15
CA ARG A 347 -3.66 19.72 -20.91
C ARG A 347 -4.75 20.43 -20.11
N TYR A 348 -4.90 20.08 -18.84
CA TYR A 348 -5.92 20.66 -17.96
C TYR A 348 -5.39 21.85 -17.14
N MET A 349 -4.22 22.38 -17.51
CA MET A 349 -3.52 23.49 -16.88
C MET A 349 -3.38 23.32 -15.35
N VAL A 350 -3.27 22.09 -14.87
CA VAL A 350 -3.16 21.77 -13.45
C VAL A 350 -1.70 21.90 -13.03
N ARG A 351 -1.42 22.81 -12.08
CA ARG A 351 -0.07 22.92 -11.54
C ARG A 351 0.29 21.66 -10.73
N GLN A 352 1.55 21.25 -10.82
CA GLN A 352 2.10 20.16 -10.01
C GLN A 352 3.27 20.67 -9.17
N ILE A 353 3.32 20.22 -7.92
CA ILE A 353 4.46 20.44 -7.02
C ILE A 353 4.91 19.08 -6.48
N CYS A 354 6.21 18.82 -6.59
CA CYS A 354 6.87 17.71 -5.91
C CYS A 354 7.42 18.21 -4.57
N ILE A 355 7.24 17.45 -3.49
CA ILE A 355 7.83 17.77 -2.18
C ILE A 355 8.89 16.78 -1.72
N ASP A 356 9.20 15.78 -2.55
CA ASP A 356 10.31 14.85 -2.36
C ASP A 356 11.04 14.66 -3.69
N ASP A 357 12.36 14.69 -3.69
CA ASP A 357 13.17 14.62 -4.89
C ASP A 357 13.15 13.24 -5.54
N VAL A 358 12.95 12.17 -4.74
CA VAL A 358 12.80 10.80 -5.25
C VAL A 358 11.57 10.63 -6.14
N ALA A 359 10.60 11.55 -6.05
CA ALA A 359 9.36 11.54 -6.82
C ALA A 359 9.24 12.68 -7.84
N LYS A 360 10.33 13.43 -8.10
CA LYS A 360 10.34 14.60 -8.98
C LYS A 360 9.79 14.30 -10.39
N LYS A 361 8.84 15.13 -10.83
CA LYS A 361 8.29 15.13 -12.20
C LYS A 361 9.00 16.12 -13.09
N ALA A 362 9.14 15.82 -14.38
CA ALA A 362 9.92 16.63 -15.32
C ALA A 362 9.34 18.05 -15.46
N ASN A 363 8.01 18.17 -15.51
CA ASN A 363 7.28 19.44 -15.68
C ASN A 363 6.76 20.07 -14.38
N ALA A 364 7.09 19.53 -13.20
CA ALA A 364 6.65 20.07 -11.90
C ALA A 364 7.76 20.86 -11.20
N ASP A 365 7.43 21.75 -10.29
CA ASP A 365 8.42 22.35 -9.39
C ASP A 365 8.82 21.39 -8.27
N LEU A 366 10.04 21.52 -7.73
CA LEU A 366 10.44 20.85 -6.49
C LEU A 366 10.43 21.86 -5.34
N VAL A 367 9.61 21.62 -4.34
CA VAL A 367 9.63 22.30 -3.04
C VAL A 367 10.04 21.26 -2.01
N GLN A 368 11.34 20.99 -1.93
CA GLN A 368 11.88 19.91 -1.11
C GLN A 368 11.37 20.01 0.34
N TYR A 369 10.72 18.95 0.81
CA TYR A 369 10.23 18.90 2.16
C TYR A 369 11.38 18.82 3.15
N SER A 370 11.26 19.60 4.23
CA SER A 370 11.99 19.37 5.47
C SER A 370 11.04 19.59 6.66
N PRO A 371 11.21 18.82 7.75
CA PRO A 371 10.44 19.05 8.97
C PRO A 371 10.56 20.49 9.51
N GLU A 372 11.73 21.12 9.34
CA GLU A 372 12.03 22.51 9.76
C GLU A 372 11.16 23.54 9.02
N GLU A 373 10.94 23.35 7.72
CA GLU A 373 10.29 24.33 6.85
C GLU A 373 8.83 23.96 6.55
N ALA A 374 8.27 22.93 7.19
CA ALA A 374 6.96 22.36 6.90
C ALA A 374 5.82 23.40 6.83
N MET A 375 5.82 24.40 7.71
CA MET A 375 4.83 25.49 7.70
C MET A 375 4.97 26.39 6.46
N LYS A 376 6.20 26.75 6.08
CA LYS A 376 6.46 27.56 4.88
C LYS A 376 6.12 26.80 3.60
N ILE A 377 6.37 25.49 3.59
CA ILE A 377 5.97 24.60 2.48
C ILE A 377 4.45 24.54 2.38
N ALA A 378 3.73 24.45 3.50
CA ALA A 378 2.27 24.51 3.51
C ALA A 378 1.74 25.83 2.92
N ASP A 379 2.30 26.98 3.33
CA ASP A 379 1.94 28.28 2.75
C ASP A 379 2.22 28.37 1.24
N ARG A 380 3.34 27.77 0.81
CA ARG A 380 3.69 27.67 -0.61
C ARG A 380 2.66 26.86 -1.39
N ILE A 381 2.26 25.71 -0.88
CA ILE A 381 1.22 24.84 -1.47
C ILE A 381 -0.10 25.60 -1.59
N LEU A 382 -0.54 26.27 -0.53
CA LEU A 382 -1.81 27.02 -0.51
C LEU A 382 -1.82 28.15 -1.54
N LYS A 383 -0.76 28.96 -1.57
CA LYS A 383 -0.61 30.02 -2.56
C LYS A 383 -0.68 29.48 -3.99
N GLU A 384 0.03 28.38 -4.25
CA GLU A 384 0.09 27.79 -5.58
C GLU A 384 -1.24 27.16 -6.02
N ALA A 385 -2.00 26.60 -5.08
CA ALA A 385 -3.35 26.13 -5.33
C ALA A 385 -4.29 27.28 -5.71
N VAL A 386 -4.18 28.43 -5.02
CA VAL A 386 -4.96 29.64 -5.32
C VAL A 386 -4.61 30.22 -6.69
N ASP A 387 -3.32 30.34 -6.99
CA ASP A 387 -2.84 30.88 -8.27
C ASP A 387 -3.30 29.99 -9.44
N SER A 388 -3.21 28.66 -9.26
CA SER A 388 -3.72 27.68 -10.22
C SER A 388 -5.24 27.75 -10.38
N TYR A 389 -6.00 27.84 -9.28
CA TYR A 389 -7.46 28.01 -9.33
C TYR A 389 -7.85 29.22 -10.18
N LYS A 390 -7.29 30.41 -9.90
CA LYS A 390 -7.56 31.64 -10.67
C LYS A 390 -7.22 31.50 -12.14
N LEU A 391 -6.10 30.86 -12.45
CA LEU A 391 -5.64 30.69 -13.82
C LEU A 391 -6.60 29.81 -14.63
N ARG A 392 -7.15 28.77 -14.00
CA ARG A 392 -7.94 27.70 -14.63
C ARG A 392 -9.43 28.02 -14.72
N ARG A 393 -10.00 28.70 -13.73
CA ARG A 393 -11.44 29.03 -13.73
C ARG A 393 -11.79 29.87 -14.96
N GLY A 394 -12.75 29.41 -15.74
CA GLY A 394 -13.16 30.02 -17.02
C GLY A 394 -12.32 29.62 -18.25
N LYS A 395 -11.22 28.86 -18.09
CA LYS A 395 -10.39 28.37 -19.21
C LYS A 395 -10.48 26.86 -19.41
N VAL A 396 -10.71 26.12 -18.34
CA VAL A 396 -10.82 24.66 -18.36
C VAL A 396 -12.27 24.26 -18.21
N ASN A 397 -12.74 23.34 -19.04
CA ASN A 397 -14.08 22.77 -18.90
C ASN A 397 -14.11 21.82 -17.69
N ILE A 398 -15.10 22.01 -16.82
CA ILE A 398 -15.34 21.15 -15.65
C ILE A 398 -16.40 20.13 -16.04
N ASP A 399 -16.05 18.85 -15.92
CA ASP A 399 -16.89 17.70 -16.31
C ASP A 399 -16.70 16.58 -15.28
N ILE A 400 -17.56 16.57 -14.26
CA ILE A 400 -17.49 15.63 -13.14
C ILE A 400 -18.66 14.63 -13.28
N PRO A 401 -18.40 13.32 -13.45
CA PRO A 401 -19.44 12.30 -13.37
C PRO A 401 -19.81 12.05 -11.90
N TYR A 402 -20.78 12.79 -11.37
CA TYR A 402 -21.24 12.67 -9.97
C TYR A 402 -21.89 11.32 -9.64
N ASP A 403 -22.23 10.53 -10.65
CA ASP A 403 -22.71 9.16 -10.52
C ASP A 403 -21.59 8.12 -10.35
N HIS A 404 -20.31 8.54 -10.42
CA HIS A 404 -19.16 7.69 -10.11
C HIS A 404 -18.90 7.61 -8.59
N GLY A 405 -18.79 6.38 -8.09
CA GLY A 405 -18.54 6.05 -6.68
C GLY A 405 -19.80 5.97 -5.83
N TYR A 406 -19.63 5.99 -4.51
CA TYR A 406 -20.68 5.72 -3.52
C TYR A 406 -20.69 6.78 -2.42
N GLU A 407 -21.87 7.09 -1.86
CA GLU A 407 -22.00 8.14 -0.81
C GLU A 407 -21.42 7.70 0.54
N SER A 408 -21.38 6.40 0.79
CA SER A 408 -21.03 5.83 2.09
C SER A 408 -20.28 4.52 1.91
N ALA A 409 -18.96 4.57 1.99
CA ALA A 409 -18.07 3.42 2.15
C ALA A 409 -17.55 3.38 3.59
N LEU A 410 -17.54 2.19 4.21
CA LEU A 410 -16.98 2.01 5.55
C LEU A 410 -15.46 2.13 5.50
N THR A 411 -14.90 2.97 6.37
CA THR A 411 -13.46 3.26 6.47
C THR A 411 -13.09 3.54 7.92
N GLY A 412 -11.84 3.94 8.16
CA GLY A 412 -11.31 4.15 9.51
C GLY A 412 -11.08 2.84 10.27
N ILE A 413 -11.04 1.71 9.58
CA ILE A 413 -10.78 0.39 10.15
C ILE A 413 -9.28 0.19 10.29
N SER A 414 -8.84 -0.06 11.51
CA SER A 414 -7.46 -0.38 11.86
C SER A 414 -7.45 -1.55 12.84
N GLU A 415 -6.26 -2.03 13.18
CA GLU A 415 -6.06 -2.99 14.27
C GLU A 415 -6.57 -2.46 15.63
N GLY A 416 -6.66 -1.14 15.80
CA GLY A 416 -7.22 -0.51 17.00
C GLY A 416 -8.73 -0.39 16.93
N SER A 417 -9.25 0.27 15.88
CA SER A 417 -10.68 0.58 15.78
C SER A 417 -11.54 -0.65 15.53
N LEU A 418 -11.02 -1.67 14.82
CA LEU A 418 -11.71 -2.97 14.69
C LEU A 418 -11.82 -3.65 16.06
N LYS A 419 -10.74 -3.65 16.85
CA LYS A 419 -10.74 -4.23 18.19
C LYS A 419 -11.72 -3.52 19.12
N GLU A 420 -11.77 -2.20 19.06
CA GLU A 420 -12.74 -1.38 19.81
C GLU A 420 -14.18 -1.68 19.38
N PHE A 421 -14.43 -1.76 18.07
CA PHE A 421 -15.74 -2.16 17.52
C PHE A 421 -16.19 -3.54 18.01
N LEU A 422 -15.26 -4.46 18.21
CA LEU A 422 -15.50 -5.80 18.76
C LEU A 422 -15.50 -5.84 20.30
N GLY A 423 -15.60 -4.70 20.99
CA GLY A 423 -15.69 -4.65 22.45
C GLY A 423 -14.35 -4.76 23.20
N GLY A 424 -13.26 -4.35 22.55
CA GLY A 424 -11.91 -4.30 23.14
C GLY A 424 -11.08 -5.58 22.98
N SER A 425 -11.60 -6.59 22.27
CA SER A 425 -10.91 -7.86 22.03
C SER A 425 -11.28 -8.45 20.67
N TYR A 426 -10.38 -9.26 20.08
CA TYR A 426 -10.67 -10.02 18.87
C TYR A 426 -11.47 -11.31 19.11
N LYS A 427 -11.82 -11.61 20.37
CA LYS A 427 -12.59 -12.82 20.70
C LYS A 427 -13.89 -12.96 19.88
N PRO A 428 -14.70 -11.92 19.65
CA PRO A 428 -15.92 -12.09 18.84
C PRO A 428 -15.62 -12.51 17.40
N LEU A 429 -14.56 -11.98 16.78
CA LEU A 429 -14.13 -12.42 15.44
C LEU A 429 -13.65 -13.88 15.46
N ILE A 430 -12.89 -14.27 16.48
CA ILE A 430 -12.46 -15.66 16.69
C ILE A 430 -13.68 -16.59 16.84
N ASP A 431 -14.69 -16.20 17.62
CA ASP A 431 -15.90 -17.00 17.84
C ASP A 431 -16.72 -17.15 16.54
N LEU A 432 -16.80 -16.10 15.71
CA LEU A 432 -17.43 -16.15 14.39
C LEU A 432 -16.69 -17.09 13.43
N ILE A 433 -15.36 -17.12 13.50
CA ILE A 433 -14.54 -18.08 12.74
C ILE A 433 -14.76 -19.49 13.27
N ALA A 434 -14.65 -19.71 14.58
CA ALA A 434 -14.79 -21.02 15.21
C ALA A 434 -16.16 -21.65 14.91
N SER A 435 -17.25 -20.88 14.98
CA SER A 435 -18.60 -21.34 14.65
C SER A 435 -18.83 -21.60 13.15
N GLY A 436 -17.91 -21.17 12.28
CA GLY A 436 -18.03 -21.31 10.84
C GLY A 436 -19.07 -20.38 10.22
N ARG A 437 -19.52 -19.34 10.97
CA ARG A 437 -20.30 -18.21 10.42
C ARG A 437 -19.44 -17.34 9.51
N ILE A 438 -18.14 -17.26 9.82
CA ILE A 438 -17.08 -16.83 8.92
C ILE A 438 -16.16 -18.04 8.72
N LYS A 439 -15.89 -18.47 7.48
CA LYS A 439 -15.00 -19.63 7.25
C LYS A 439 -13.55 -19.29 7.60
N GLY A 440 -13.12 -18.10 7.23
CA GLY A 440 -11.78 -17.59 7.44
C GLY A 440 -11.67 -16.15 6.93
N ILE A 441 -10.45 -15.65 6.85
CA ILE A 441 -10.18 -14.28 6.41
C ILE A 441 -9.26 -14.32 5.18
N ALA A 442 -9.62 -13.56 4.16
CA ALA A 442 -8.74 -13.28 3.03
C ALA A 442 -8.26 -11.83 3.07
N ALA A 443 -6.94 -11.64 3.08
CA ALA A 443 -6.33 -10.35 2.86
C ALA A 443 -6.14 -10.12 1.34
N ILE A 444 -6.91 -9.21 0.74
CA ILE A 444 -6.79 -8.83 -0.68
C ILE A 444 -6.09 -7.47 -0.77
N VAL A 445 -4.80 -7.49 -1.10
CA VAL A 445 -3.91 -6.33 -0.90
C VAL A 445 -3.13 -5.94 -2.15
N GLY A 446 -2.45 -4.80 -2.06
CA GLY A 446 -1.42 -4.40 -2.99
C GLY A 446 -1.92 -3.42 -4.05
N CYS A 447 -1.25 -3.45 -5.20
CA CYS A 447 -1.52 -2.53 -6.30
C CYS A 447 -2.75 -2.94 -7.13
N SER A 448 -3.09 -2.11 -8.11
CA SER A 448 -3.80 -2.54 -9.31
C SER A 448 -2.80 -2.73 -10.45
N ASN A 449 -3.14 -3.52 -11.46
CA ASN A 449 -2.38 -3.62 -12.71
C ASN A 449 -3.31 -3.77 -13.91
N LEU A 450 -2.78 -3.46 -15.10
CA LEU A 450 -3.55 -3.46 -16.35
C LEU A 450 -3.36 -4.76 -17.17
N THR A 451 -2.52 -5.68 -16.68
CA THR A 451 -2.07 -6.87 -17.42
C THR A 451 -2.78 -8.15 -17.00
N SER A 452 -3.27 -8.22 -15.76
CA SER A 452 -4.10 -9.30 -15.27
C SER A 452 -5.56 -9.01 -15.60
N ILE A 453 -5.97 -9.41 -16.81
CA ILE A 453 -7.33 -9.31 -17.40
C ILE A 453 -7.97 -7.91 -17.48
N GLY A 454 -7.41 -6.87 -16.83
CA GLY A 454 -7.82 -5.47 -16.92
C GLY A 454 -7.75 -4.77 -15.55
N HIS A 455 -7.96 -3.46 -15.51
CA HIS A 455 -7.86 -2.66 -14.29
C HIS A 455 -8.89 -3.09 -13.23
N ASP A 456 -8.41 -3.54 -12.07
CA ASP A 456 -9.20 -4.03 -10.92
C ASP A 456 -10.11 -5.24 -11.18
N ILE A 457 -10.16 -5.78 -12.41
CA ILE A 457 -11.08 -6.89 -12.78
C ILE A 457 -10.80 -8.13 -11.95
N PHE A 458 -9.54 -8.59 -11.88
CA PHE A 458 -9.22 -9.78 -11.10
C PHE A 458 -9.51 -9.55 -9.61
N THR A 459 -9.12 -8.38 -9.09
CA THR A 459 -9.32 -8.01 -7.68
C THR A 459 -10.78 -8.05 -7.28
N VAL A 460 -11.65 -7.41 -8.07
CA VAL A 460 -13.09 -7.33 -7.82
C VAL A 460 -13.76 -8.69 -7.93
N GLU A 461 -13.47 -9.45 -8.99
CA GLU A 461 -14.11 -10.75 -9.21
C GLU A 461 -13.64 -11.81 -8.21
N LEU A 462 -12.35 -11.83 -7.84
CA LEU A 462 -11.84 -12.70 -6.77
C LEU A 462 -12.49 -12.37 -5.43
N THR A 463 -12.64 -11.08 -5.12
CA THR A 463 -13.28 -10.63 -3.87
C THR A 463 -14.73 -11.11 -3.80
N LYS A 464 -15.50 -10.97 -4.89
CA LYS A 464 -16.88 -11.48 -4.98
C LYS A 464 -16.96 -12.99 -4.77
N GLU A 465 -16.07 -13.76 -5.38
CA GLU A 465 -16.02 -15.21 -5.19
C GLU A 465 -15.75 -15.59 -3.73
N LEU A 466 -14.83 -14.90 -3.05
CA LEU A 466 -14.49 -15.18 -1.65
C LEU A 466 -15.63 -14.83 -0.68
N ILE A 467 -16.23 -13.63 -0.79
CA ILE A 467 -17.34 -13.25 0.11
C ILE A 467 -18.57 -14.15 -0.09
N LYS A 468 -18.83 -14.60 -1.32
CA LYS A 468 -19.88 -15.58 -1.63
C LYS A 468 -19.67 -16.93 -0.93
N ARG A 469 -18.42 -17.24 -0.57
CA ARG A 469 -18.02 -18.45 0.16
C ARG A 469 -17.95 -18.25 1.66
N ASP A 470 -18.57 -17.20 2.21
CA ASP A 470 -18.54 -16.84 3.64
C ASP A 470 -17.12 -16.54 4.19
N ILE A 471 -16.23 -16.03 3.34
CA ILE A 471 -14.88 -15.59 3.73
C ILE A 471 -14.90 -14.06 3.88
N LEU A 472 -14.55 -13.57 5.07
CA LEU A 472 -14.43 -12.14 5.32
C LEU A 472 -13.21 -11.60 4.58
N VAL A 473 -13.35 -10.49 3.85
CA VAL A 473 -12.23 -9.88 3.14
C VAL A 473 -11.74 -8.64 3.88
N LEU A 474 -10.43 -8.58 4.14
CA LEU A 474 -9.74 -7.36 4.58
C LEU A 474 -8.90 -6.85 3.42
N SER A 475 -9.00 -5.56 3.10
CA SER A 475 -8.31 -4.98 1.95
C SER A 475 -7.42 -3.80 2.35
N ALA A 476 -6.24 -3.71 1.73
CA ALA A 476 -5.28 -2.63 1.92
C ALA A 476 -4.53 -2.30 0.61
N GLY A 477 -4.34 -1.02 0.33
CA GLY A 477 -3.65 -0.52 -0.87
C GLY A 477 -4.60 -0.11 -1.99
N CYS A 478 -4.07 -0.06 -3.21
CA CYS A 478 -4.85 0.29 -4.39
C CYS A 478 -6.05 -0.63 -4.61
N THR A 479 -5.98 -1.88 -4.11
CA THR A 479 -7.12 -2.79 -4.09
C THR A 479 -8.31 -2.20 -3.36
N SER A 480 -8.11 -1.54 -2.20
CA SER A 480 -9.20 -0.89 -1.47
C SER A 480 -9.86 0.23 -2.28
N GLY A 481 -9.06 1.01 -3.01
CA GLY A 481 -9.57 2.09 -3.86
C GLY A 481 -10.42 1.57 -5.02
N GLY A 482 -10.01 0.46 -5.65
CA GLY A 482 -10.81 -0.18 -6.69
C GLY A 482 -12.09 -0.82 -6.15
N LEU A 483 -12.00 -1.51 -5.00
CA LEU A 483 -13.12 -2.20 -4.37
C LEU A 483 -14.20 -1.23 -3.85
N GLU A 484 -13.82 -0.09 -3.27
CA GLU A 484 -14.79 0.91 -2.81
C GLU A 484 -15.48 1.63 -3.98
N ASN A 485 -14.74 1.96 -5.05
CA ASN A 485 -15.34 2.55 -6.27
C ASN A 485 -16.27 1.55 -7.00
N CYS A 486 -16.09 0.24 -6.77
CA CYS A 486 -16.99 -0.82 -7.22
C CYS A 486 -18.09 -1.18 -6.20
N GLY A 487 -18.17 -0.48 -5.06
CA GLY A 487 -19.25 -0.59 -4.08
C GLY A 487 -19.13 -1.74 -3.09
N LEU A 488 -18.03 -2.49 -3.09
CA LEU A 488 -17.87 -3.69 -2.24
C LEU A 488 -17.66 -3.36 -0.76
N MET A 489 -17.37 -2.10 -0.45
CA MET A 489 -17.15 -1.57 0.91
C MET A 489 -18.32 -0.67 1.38
N SER A 490 -19.41 -0.64 0.63
CA SER A 490 -20.61 0.16 0.92
C SER A 490 -21.75 -0.71 1.42
N LYS A 491 -22.73 -0.07 2.08
CA LYS A 491 -23.97 -0.74 2.49
C LYS A 491 -24.69 -1.33 1.27
N GLY A 492 -25.22 -2.55 1.41
CA GLY A 492 -25.80 -3.35 0.34
C GLY A 492 -24.83 -4.38 -0.25
N ALA A 493 -23.51 -4.22 -0.06
CA ALA A 493 -22.52 -5.19 -0.51
C ALA A 493 -22.66 -6.55 0.19
N GLU A 494 -23.23 -6.59 1.40
CA GLU A 494 -23.55 -7.81 2.13
C GLU A 494 -24.46 -8.75 1.34
N GLU A 495 -25.24 -8.25 0.38
CA GLU A 495 -26.09 -9.09 -0.45
C GLU A 495 -25.31 -10.00 -1.41
N LEU A 496 -24.06 -9.65 -1.70
CA LEU A 496 -23.14 -10.44 -2.52
C LEU A 496 -22.46 -11.56 -1.74
N ALA A 497 -22.52 -11.52 -0.40
CA ALA A 497 -21.91 -12.53 0.46
C ALA A 497 -22.76 -13.81 0.53
N GLY A 498 -22.11 -14.90 0.92
CA GLY A 498 -22.78 -16.15 1.29
C GLY A 498 -23.71 -15.95 2.49
N ASP A 499 -24.65 -16.87 2.69
CA ASP A 499 -25.74 -16.70 3.66
C ASP A 499 -25.25 -16.42 5.08
N LYS A 500 -24.13 -17.05 5.49
CA LYS A 500 -23.61 -16.90 6.86
C LYS A 500 -22.90 -15.57 7.06
N LEU A 501 -22.02 -15.21 6.12
CA LEU A 501 -21.33 -13.91 6.20
C LEU A 501 -22.32 -12.76 6.03
N LYS A 502 -23.34 -12.92 5.18
CA LYS A 502 -24.43 -11.95 5.02
C LYS A 502 -25.17 -11.71 6.34
N GLU A 503 -25.50 -12.76 7.08
CA GLU A 503 -26.16 -12.64 8.38
C GLU A 503 -25.28 -11.85 9.37
N VAL A 504 -23.98 -12.20 9.47
CA VAL A 504 -23.01 -11.49 10.32
C VAL A 504 -22.90 -10.01 9.92
N CYS A 505 -22.79 -9.72 8.63
CA CYS A 505 -22.73 -8.36 8.10
C CYS A 505 -23.97 -7.54 8.47
N ARG A 506 -25.17 -8.13 8.39
CA ARG A 506 -26.43 -7.48 8.79
C ARG A 506 -26.52 -7.25 10.30
N GLU A 507 -26.12 -8.23 11.10
CA GLU A 507 -26.08 -8.11 12.57
C GLU A 507 -25.16 -6.98 13.04
N LEU A 508 -23.98 -6.89 12.43
CA LEU A 508 -22.95 -5.91 12.77
C LEU A 508 -23.09 -4.59 12.00
N ASN A 509 -24.00 -4.52 11.03
CA ASN A 509 -24.17 -3.38 10.11
C ASN A 509 -22.85 -2.98 9.43
N ILE A 510 -22.14 -3.96 8.88
CA ILE A 510 -20.86 -3.80 8.16
C ILE A 510 -20.93 -4.44 6.76
N PRO A 511 -20.16 -3.95 5.77
CA PRO A 511 -19.97 -4.65 4.51
C PRO A 511 -19.11 -5.93 4.69
N PRO A 512 -19.12 -6.87 3.74
CA PRO A 512 -18.30 -8.09 3.79
C PRO A 512 -16.83 -7.86 3.42
N VAL A 513 -16.49 -6.65 2.98
CA VAL A 513 -15.13 -6.22 2.64
C VAL A 513 -14.77 -5.02 3.52
N LEU A 514 -13.72 -5.15 4.32
CA LEU A 514 -13.29 -4.13 5.27
C LEU A 514 -12.07 -3.36 4.74
N ASN A 515 -12.21 -2.04 4.61
CA ASN A 515 -11.17 -1.13 4.13
C ASN A 515 -10.18 -0.75 5.23
N PHE A 516 -8.98 -1.36 5.21
CA PHE A 516 -7.88 -1.01 6.13
C PHE A 516 -7.04 0.19 5.65
N GLY A 517 -7.31 0.72 4.46
CA GLY A 517 -6.66 1.92 3.92
C GLY A 517 -5.48 1.61 2.97
N PRO A 518 -4.34 2.30 3.08
CA PRO A 518 -3.23 2.30 2.11
C PRO A 518 -2.42 1.00 2.06
N CYS A 519 -1.45 0.88 1.14
CA CYS A 519 -0.52 -0.25 1.08
C CYS A 519 0.23 -0.42 2.42
N LEU A 520 0.55 0.69 3.09
CA LEU A 520 1.15 0.69 4.43
C LEU A 520 0.31 -0.11 5.43
N ALA A 521 -1.01 -0.14 5.29
CA ALA A 521 -1.91 -0.84 6.20
C ALA A 521 -1.83 -2.37 6.10
N ILE A 522 -1.06 -2.94 5.18
CA ILE A 522 -0.67 -4.36 5.23
C ILE A 522 0.01 -4.67 6.59
N GLY A 523 0.77 -3.73 7.16
CA GLY A 523 1.31 -3.85 8.52
C GLY A 523 0.23 -3.93 9.61
N ARG A 524 -0.95 -3.32 9.40
CA ARG A 524 -2.08 -3.45 10.33
C ARG A 524 -2.73 -4.82 10.23
N LEU A 525 -2.86 -5.35 9.02
CA LEU A 525 -3.36 -6.72 8.80
C LEU A 525 -2.46 -7.75 9.47
N GLU A 526 -1.14 -7.54 9.44
CA GLU A 526 -0.18 -8.36 10.20
C GLU A 526 -0.41 -8.26 11.70
N ILE A 527 -0.61 -7.06 12.26
CA ILE A 527 -0.91 -6.91 13.70
C ILE A 527 -2.21 -7.64 14.07
N VAL A 528 -3.25 -7.56 13.25
CA VAL A 528 -4.49 -8.33 13.46
C VAL A 528 -4.19 -9.84 13.47
N ALA A 529 -3.47 -10.35 12.47
CA ALA A 529 -3.10 -11.76 12.40
C ALA A 529 -2.25 -12.21 13.61
N ALA A 530 -1.31 -11.36 14.04
CA ALA A 530 -0.46 -11.60 15.20
C ALA A 530 -1.26 -11.71 16.49
N GLU A 531 -2.21 -10.79 16.72
CA GLU A 531 -3.04 -10.81 17.92
C GLU A 531 -4.04 -11.97 17.92
N LEU A 532 -4.59 -12.35 16.77
CA LEU A 532 -5.41 -13.56 16.64
C LEU A 532 -4.59 -14.82 17.01
N ALA A 533 -3.36 -14.92 16.50
CA ALA A 533 -2.45 -16.02 16.80
C ALA A 533 -2.10 -16.06 18.30
N GLU A 534 -1.83 -14.90 18.90
CA GLU A 534 -1.51 -14.75 20.32
C GLU A 534 -2.66 -15.21 21.22
N ILE A 535 -3.89 -14.75 20.96
CA ILE A 535 -5.08 -15.14 21.75
C ILE A 535 -5.32 -16.66 21.67
N LEU A 536 -5.08 -17.25 20.50
CA LEU A 536 -5.25 -18.69 20.27
C LEU A 536 -4.03 -19.52 20.68
N ASN A 537 -2.93 -18.88 21.09
CA ASN A 537 -1.65 -19.51 21.40
C ASN A 537 -1.16 -20.45 20.27
N VAL A 538 -1.28 -19.99 19.03
CA VAL A 538 -0.80 -20.66 17.82
C VAL A 538 0.13 -19.75 17.04
N ASP A 539 0.75 -20.26 15.99
CA ASP A 539 1.51 -19.45 15.05
C ASP A 539 0.64 -18.96 13.88
N ILE A 540 1.03 -17.85 13.24
CA ILE A 540 0.30 -17.24 12.11
C ILE A 540 -0.01 -18.24 10.98
N PRO A 541 0.93 -19.13 10.55
CA PRO A 541 0.66 -20.10 9.48
C PRO A 541 -0.44 -21.12 9.80
N GLN A 542 -0.85 -21.24 11.07
CA GLN A 542 -1.91 -22.16 11.49
C GLN A 542 -3.30 -21.54 11.36
N LEU A 543 -3.40 -20.21 11.37
CA LEU A 543 -4.68 -19.52 11.29
C LEU A 543 -5.33 -19.68 9.91
N PRO A 544 -6.68 -19.75 9.82
CA PRO A 544 -7.43 -19.84 8.56
C PRO A 544 -7.43 -18.50 7.80
N LEU A 545 -6.23 -18.05 7.42
CA LEU A 545 -5.91 -16.81 6.74
C LEU A 545 -5.27 -17.11 5.38
N VAL A 546 -5.63 -16.32 4.38
CA VAL A 546 -4.95 -16.32 3.07
C VAL A 546 -4.61 -14.91 2.64
N LEU A 547 -3.52 -14.76 1.90
CA LEU A 547 -3.07 -13.50 1.34
C LEU A 547 -3.13 -13.56 -0.18
N SER A 548 -3.62 -12.50 -0.82
CA SER A 548 -3.68 -12.38 -2.26
C SER A 548 -3.32 -10.96 -2.66
N ALA A 549 -2.34 -10.83 -3.54
CA ALA A 549 -2.05 -9.60 -4.26
C ALA A 549 -2.32 -9.85 -5.76
N PRO A 550 -3.61 -9.99 -6.13
CA PRO A 550 -3.98 -10.54 -7.42
C PRO A 550 -3.42 -9.69 -8.56
N GLN A 551 -3.35 -8.37 -8.39
CA GLN A 551 -2.90 -7.45 -9.42
C GLN A 551 -1.70 -6.62 -8.98
N TRP A 552 -0.71 -7.27 -8.34
CA TRP A 552 0.57 -6.64 -8.01
C TRP A 552 1.19 -5.92 -9.22
N LEU A 553 1.90 -4.83 -8.97
CA LEU A 553 2.44 -3.95 -10.03
C LEU A 553 3.92 -3.64 -9.83
N GLU A 554 4.27 -3.16 -8.63
CA GLU A 554 5.54 -2.49 -8.39
C GLU A 554 6.45 -3.28 -7.44
N GLU A 555 7.69 -2.83 -7.34
CA GLU A 555 8.72 -3.47 -6.51
C GLU A 555 8.35 -3.51 -5.02
N GLN A 556 7.59 -2.52 -4.51
CA GLN A 556 7.04 -2.53 -3.16
C GLN A 556 6.16 -3.77 -2.91
N ALA A 557 5.31 -4.16 -3.87
CA ALA A 557 4.48 -5.35 -3.74
C ALA A 557 5.31 -6.65 -3.68
N LEU A 558 6.52 -6.67 -4.26
CA LEU A 558 7.44 -7.80 -4.12
C LEU A 558 8.06 -7.85 -2.72
N ALA A 559 8.35 -6.70 -2.11
CA ALA A 559 8.81 -6.61 -0.72
C ALA A 559 7.70 -7.00 0.29
N ASP A 560 6.47 -6.57 0.05
CA ASP A 560 5.29 -7.01 0.80
C ASP A 560 5.07 -8.52 0.66
N GLY A 561 5.21 -9.04 -0.56
CA GLY A 561 5.14 -10.47 -0.83
C GLY A 561 6.21 -11.26 -0.08
N ALA A 562 7.46 -10.76 -0.08
CA ALA A 562 8.54 -11.35 0.69
C ALA A 562 8.24 -11.36 2.21
N PHE A 563 7.58 -10.32 2.72
CA PHE A 563 7.12 -10.29 4.11
C PHE A 563 6.03 -11.33 4.39
N GLY A 564 5.00 -11.42 3.54
CA GLY A 564 3.95 -12.44 3.66
C GLY A 564 4.51 -13.86 3.65
N LEU A 565 5.49 -14.13 2.78
CA LEU A 565 6.21 -15.40 2.74
C LEU A 565 7.07 -15.64 4.00
N ALA A 566 7.70 -14.61 4.56
CA ALA A 566 8.46 -14.71 5.80
C ALA A 566 7.56 -14.94 7.03
N LEU A 567 6.35 -14.36 7.06
CA LEU A 567 5.32 -14.65 8.06
C LEU A 567 4.80 -16.09 7.99
N GLY A 568 4.98 -16.74 6.84
CA GLY A 568 4.54 -18.10 6.60
C GLY A 568 3.12 -18.19 6.06
N LEU A 569 2.68 -17.17 5.33
CA LEU A 569 1.36 -17.12 4.71
C LEU A 569 1.40 -17.63 3.25
N PRO A 570 0.30 -18.24 2.78
CA PRO A 570 0.08 -18.50 1.36
C PRO A 570 -0.21 -17.17 0.67
N LEU A 571 0.57 -16.84 -0.35
CA LEU A 571 0.48 -15.61 -1.11
C LEU A 571 0.07 -15.93 -2.55
N HIS A 572 -1.15 -15.57 -2.92
CA HIS A 572 -1.65 -15.70 -4.29
C HIS A 572 -1.32 -14.45 -5.14
N LEU A 573 -0.80 -14.69 -6.34
CA LEU A 573 -0.63 -13.70 -7.41
C LEU A 573 -1.28 -14.24 -8.69
N SER A 574 -1.98 -13.38 -9.45
CA SER A 574 -2.56 -13.82 -10.73
C SER A 574 -1.51 -14.00 -11.83
N ILE A 575 -0.39 -13.30 -11.72
CA ILE A 575 0.74 -13.39 -12.64
C ILE A 575 2.01 -13.62 -11.83
N PRO A 576 2.94 -14.45 -12.31
CA PRO A 576 4.17 -14.69 -11.59
C PRO A 576 5.04 -13.43 -11.54
N PRO A 577 5.86 -13.24 -10.48
CA PRO A 577 7.02 -12.36 -10.56
C PRO A 577 7.95 -12.81 -11.70
N PHE A 578 8.93 -11.99 -12.05
CA PHE A 578 9.88 -12.31 -13.13
C PHE A 578 10.91 -13.38 -12.70
N ILE A 579 10.43 -14.59 -12.41
CA ILE A 579 11.20 -15.70 -11.82
C ILE A 579 11.11 -17.02 -12.60
N THR A 580 10.17 -17.12 -13.53
CA THR A 580 9.80 -18.41 -14.16
C THR A 580 10.88 -19.01 -15.07
N GLY A 581 11.92 -18.25 -15.42
CA GLY A 581 13.07 -18.75 -16.17
C GLY A 581 14.06 -19.56 -15.33
N SER A 582 13.90 -19.60 -14.00
CA SER A 582 14.65 -20.49 -13.10
C SER A 582 13.68 -21.48 -12.46
N LYS A 583 13.90 -22.77 -12.75
CA LYS A 583 13.15 -23.86 -12.12
C LYS A 583 13.41 -23.88 -10.61
N LEU A 584 14.67 -23.74 -10.20
CA LEU A 584 15.08 -23.75 -8.79
C LEU A 584 14.40 -22.64 -7.99
N VAL A 585 14.47 -21.38 -8.46
CA VAL A 585 13.87 -20.25 -7.75
C VAL A 585 12.35 -20.39 -7.68
N THR A 586 11.72 -20.83 -8.78
CA THR A 586 10.27 -21.05 -8.83
C THR A 586 9.84 -22.15 -7.86
N GLU A 587 10.49 -23.31 -7.85
CA GLU A 587 10.19 -24.42 -6.93
C GLU A 587 10.42 -24.03 -5.48
N ILE A 588 11.48 -23.27 -5.17
CA ILE A 588 11.72 -22.79 -3.80
C ILE A 588 10.53 -21.95 -3.33
N LEU A 589 10.12 -20.94 -4.10
CA LEU A 589 9.07 -20.01 -3.69
C LEU A 589 7.66 -20.65 -3.69
N THR A 590 7.39 -21.58 -4.60
CA THR A 590 6.05 -22.15 -4.81
C THR A 590 5.81 -23.49 -4.11
N GLU A 591 6.87 -24.19 -3.70
CA GLU A 591 6.76 -25.51 -3.09
C GLU A 591 7.60 -25.66 -1.82
N LYS A 592 8.90 -25.35 -1.85
CA LYS A 592 9.81 -25.69 -0.72
C LYS A 592 9.71 -24.74 0.46
N LEU A 593 9.27 -23.50 0.23
CA LEU A 593 9.25 -22.48 1.28
C LEU A 593 8.24 -22.80 2.40
N SER A 594 7.23 -23.65 2.14
CA SER A 594 6.28 -24.11 3.16
C SER A 594 6.99 -24.87 4.27
N ASP A 595 8.05 -25.62 3.96
CA ASP A 595 8.83 -26.39 4.94
C ASP A 595 9.81 -25.50 5.73
N ILE A 596 10.11 -24.30 5.19
CA ILE A 596 11.09 -23.36 5.77
C ILE A 596 10.38 -22.36 6.68
N THR A 597 9.46 -21.54 6.15
CA THR A 597 8.76 -20.50 6.91
C THR A 597 7.28 -20.83 7.15
N GLY A 598 6.71 -21.79 6.41
CA GLY A 598 5.26 -21.99 6.26
C GLY A 598 4.68 -21.26 5.06
N GLY A 599 5.46 -20.38 4.42
CA GLY A 599 5.00 -19.49 3.36
C GLY A 599 5.05 -20.17 2.00
N ARG A 600 4.14 -19.79 1.11
CA ARG A 600 4.05 -20.39 -0.22
C ARG A 600 3.54 -19.38 -1.23
N LEU A 601 4.24 -19.24 -2.35
CA LEU A 601 3.76 -18.48 -3.50
C LEU A 601 2.81 -19.33 -4.34
N ILE A 602 1.62 -18.82 -4.59
CA ILE A 602 0.59 -19.41 -5.42
C ILE A 602 0.46 -18.54 -6.67
N ILE A 603 0.54 -19.14 -7.85
CA ILE A 603 0.40 -18.45 -9.14
C ILE A 603 -0.79 -19.04 -9.86
N ASN A 604 -1.88 -18.29 -9.96
CA ASN A 604 -3.10 -18.76 -10.61
C ASN A 604 -3.84 -17.59 -11.26
N ASN A 605 -3.97 -17.62 -12.58
CA ASN A 605 -4.55 -16.54 -13.37
C ASN A 605 -6.04 -16.73 -13.68
N ASP A 606 -6.69 -17.73 -13.08
CA ASP A 606 -8.13 -17.93 -13.18
C ASP A 606 -8.81 -17.56 -11.86
N VAL A 607 -9.75 -16.62 -11.90
CA VAL A 607 -10.41 -16.08 -10.70
C VAL A 607 -11.07 -17.18 -9.86
N LYS A 608 -11.80 -18.09 -10.52
CA LYS A 608 -12.58 -19.11 -9.84
C LYS A 608 -11.67 -20.17 -9.22
N SER A 609 -10.69 -20.66 -9.98
CA SER A 609 -9.70 -21.61 -9.48
C SER A 609 -8.85 -21.02 -8.37
N SER A 610 -8.49 -19.73 -8.43
CA SER A 610 -7.81 -19.05 -7.33
C SER A 610 -8.69 -19.03 -6.08
N ALA A 611 -9.97 -18.68 -6.20
CA ALA A 611 -10.90 -18.72 -5.07
C ALA A 611 -11.07 -20.13 -4.49
N ASP A 612 -11.14 -21.17 -5.34
CA ASP A 612 -11.21 -22.57 -4.93
C ASP A 612 -9.97 -23.00 -4.14
N GLU A 613 -8.77 -22.64 -4.61
CA GLU A 613 -7.52 -22.95 -3.93
C GLU A 613 -7.41 -22.21 -2.58
N LEU A 614 -7.74 -20.92 -2.55
CA LEU A 614 -7.71 -20.12 -1.33
C LEU A 614 -8.72 -20.61 -0.28
N GLU A 615 -9.93 -20.95 -0.69
CA GLU A 615 -10.94 -21.56 0.20
C GLU A 615 -10.46 -22.93 0.71
N SER A 616 -9.89 -23.77 -0.15
CA SER A 616 -9.36 -25.07 0.26
C SER A 616 -8.28 -24.94 1.33
N ILE A 617 -7.41 -23.93 1.25
CA ILE A 617 -6.40 -23.66 2.27
C ILE A 617 -7.04 -23.24 3.59
N ILE A 618 -8.04 -22.34 3.55
CA ILE A 618 -8.81 -21.95 4.74
C ILE A 618 -9.43 -23.18 5.40
N LEU A 619 -10.14 -24.02 4.63
CA LEU A 619 -10.81 -25.22 5.15
C LEU A 619 -9.83 -26.25 5.71
N GLN A 620 -8.67 -26.43 5.08
CA GLN A 620 -7.65 -27.32 5.59
C GLN A 620 -7.10 -26.82 6.94
N ARG A 621 -6.81 -25.53 7.07
CA ARG A 621 -6.33 -24.94 8.33
C ARG A 621 -7.37 -25.00 9.44
N ARG A 622 -8.65 -24.79 9.12
CA ARG A 622 -9.75 -25.03 10.07
C ARG A 622 -9.75 -26.46 10.60
N LYS A 623 -9.66 -27.44 9.70
CA LYS A 623 -9.60 -28.87 10.04
C LYS A 623 -8.40 -29.18 10.92
N ASP A 624 -7.24 -28.62 10.62
CA ASP A 624 -6.01 -28.80 11.42
C ASP A 624 -6.11 -28.17 12.82
N MET A 625 -6.96 -27.14 12.97
CA MET A 625 -7.32 -26.53 14.26
C MET A 625 -8.50 -27.22 14.96
N GLY A 626 -9.12 -28.22 14.34
CA GLY A 626 -10.25 -28.96 14.90
C GLY A 626 -11.61 -28.23 14.85
N ILE A 627 -11.80 -27.29 13.91
CA ILE A 627 -13.03 -26.49 13.72
C ILE A 627 -13.61 -26.56 12.29
#